data_AF-C4V831-F1
#
_entry.id   AF-C4V831-F1
#
_cell.length_a   1.000
_cell.length_b   1.000
_cell.length_c   1.000
_cell.angle_alpha   90.00
_cell.angle_beta   90.00
_cell.angle_gamma   90.00
#
_symmetry.space_group_name_H-M   'P 1'
#
loop_
_entity.id
_entity.type
_entity.pdbx_description
1 polymer ?
#
loop_
_entity_poly.entity_id
_entity_poly.type
_entity_poly.pdbx_seq_one_letter_code
_entity_poly.pdbx_strand_id
1 'polypeptide(L)'
;MHLIRVNLFIFTDEYWGLSECYKVSFPNSHCLQRKDKNIDPFYGVKDIERLINSKGTYNEFRDILELVPHALVHENLSGDMGQMFSPNDPIFWHHHSFIDYIWHQKQIKGLKNQYEGTVNNKKLDIEERLYPFNRQVKDVLDLKKCKIKYKPFKIVKIQSEHFKPSELSANYIKLHNYNEKNVRKYEKYMRGEIKKGILRKIWEWFSGNYKMT
;
A
#
# COMPACT_ATOMS: atom_id res chain seq x y z
N MET A 1 12.05 14.30 18.89
CA MET A 1 12.17 13.34 17.77
C MET A 1 11.67 14.05 16.52
N HIS A 2 12.58 14.57 15.69
CA HIS A 2 12.19 15.31 14.48
C HIS A 2 11.74 14.32 13.41
N LEU A 3 10.44 14.26 13.14
CA LEU A 3 9.88 13.62 11.96
C LEU A 3 10.33 14.45 10.75
N ILE A 4 11.33 13.98 10.01
CA ILE A 4 11.74 14.62 8.75
C ILE A 4 10.71 14.21 7.70
N ARG A 5 9.88 15.17 7.33
CA ARG A 5 8.79 15.01 6.38
C ARG A 5 9.28 15.33 4.98
N VAL A 6 8.80 14.59 3.99
CA VAL A 6 9.25 14.71 2.62
C VAL A 6 8.31 15.64 1.85
N ASN A 7 8.85 16.72 1.27
CA ASN A 7 8.12 17.52 0.29
C ASN A 7 8.19 16.82 -1.08
N LEU A 8 7.25 15.90 -1.30
CA LEU A 8 7.10 15.21 -2.58
C LEU A 8 6.22 16.06 -3.49
N PHE A 9 6.84 16.63 -4.53
CA PHE A 9 6.20 17.51 -5.52
C PHE A 9 4.87 16.97 -6.06
N ILE A 10 4.76 15.66 -6.32
CA ILE A 10 3.52 15.05 -6.84
C ILE A 10 2.29 15.19 -5.93
N PHE A 11 2.48 15.46 -4.63
CA PHE A 11 1.37 15.65 -3.68
C PHE A 11 1.04 17.12 -3.43
N THR A 12 1.72 18.06 -4.11
CA THR A 12 1.40 19.48 -4.01
C THR A 12 0.32 19.86 -5.00
N ASP A 13 -0.49 20.85 -4.62
CA ASP A 13 -1.51 21.43 -5.51
C ASP A 13 -0.89 22.00 -6.80
N GLU A 14 0.34 22.52 -6.72
CA GLU A 14 1.12 23.04 -7.84
C GLU A 14 1.37 21.97 -8.93
N TYR A 15 1.73 20.74 -8.57
CA TYR A 15 1.94 19.66 -9.55
C TYR A 15 0.69 19.37 -10.38
N TRP A 16 -0.48 19.51 -9.75
CA TRP A 16 -1.79 19.29 -10.38
C TRP A 16 -2.36 20.54 -11.05
N GLY A 17 -1.63 21.67 -11.05
CA GLY A 17 -2.11 22.95 -11.57
C GLY A 17 -3.29 23.52 -10.78
N LEU A 18 -3.47 23.08 -9.52
CA LEU A 18 -4.53 23.53 -8.64
C LEU A 18 -4.09 24.85 -8.00
N SER A 19 -4.45 25.96 -8.63
CA SER A 19 -4.23 27.33 -8.12
C SER A 19 -5.43 27.88 -7.36
N GLU A 20 -6.58 27.23 -7.51
CA GLU A 20 -7.86 27.60 -6.89
C GLU A 20 -8.52 26.37 -6.25
N CYS A 21 -9.62 26.60 -5.54
CA CYS A 21 -10.43 25.55 -4.94
C CYS A 21 -10.88 24.50 -5.97
N TYR A 22 -10.32 23.29 -5.89
CA TYR A 22 -10.84 22.13 -6.61
C TYR A 22 -12.13 21.66 -5.93
N LYS A 23 -13.28 22.02 -6.51
CA LYS A 23 -14.59 21.72 -5.93
C LYS A 23 -14.96 20.25 -6.11
N VAL A 24 -15.36 19.61 -5.00
CA VAL A 24 -15.90 18.26 -4.94
C VAL A 24 -17.28 18.29 -4.31
N SER A 25 -18.17 17.37 -4.69
CA SER A 25 -19.59 17.40 -4.32
C SER A 25 -20.00 16.35 -3.29
N PHE A 26 -19.13 15.40 -2.97
CA PHE A 26 -19.41 14.31 -2.03
C PHE A 26 -18.43 14.37 -0.86
N PRO A 27 -18.85 14.12 0.40
CA PRO A 27 -20.23 13.87 0.84
C PRO A 27 -21.13 15.12 0.80
N ASN A 28 -20.52 16.30 0.73
CA ASN A 28 -21.15 17.61 0.54
C ASN A 28 -20.26 18.48 -0.36
N SER A 29 -20.75 19.62 -0.83
CA SER A 29 -19.94 20.53 -1.64
C SER A 29 -18.85 21.21 -0.81
N HIS A 30 -17.58 21.01 -1.16
CA HIS A 30 -16.43 21.64 -0.52
C HIS A 30 -15.21 21.71 -1.45
N CYS A 31 -14.13 22.37 -1.01
CA CYS A 31 -12.84 22.32 -1.69
C CYS A 31 -12.09 21.06 -1.25
N LEU A 32 -11.43 20.37 -2.17
CA LEU A 32 -10.55 19.23 -1.89
C LEU A 32 -9.66 19.48 -0.67
N GLN A 33 -9.66 18.54 0.28
CA GLN A 33 -8.90 18.67 1.52
C GLN A 33 -7.76 17.66 1.59
N ARG A 34 -6.58 18.13 2.05
CA ARG A 34 -5.40 17.34 2.40
C ARG A 34 -4.82 17.90 3.72
N LYS A 35 -4.21 17.06 4.55
CA LYS A 35 -3.83 17.43 5.93
C LYS A 35 -2.49 18.17 6.06
N ASP A 36 -1.59 18.10 5.09
CA ASP A 36 -0.36 18.92 5.07
C ASP A 36 0.38 18.75 3.73
N LYS A 37 1.29 19.68 3.37
CA LYS A 37 2.26 19.51 2.26
C LYS A 37 3.40 18.55 2.64
N ASN A 38 3.55 18.30 3.94
CA ASN A 38 4.66 17.56 4.50
C ASN A 38 4.20 16.14 4.88
N ILE A 39 4.37 15.20 3.97
CA ILE A 39 3.95 13.82 4.15
C ILE A 39 5.09 12.96 4.72
N ASP A 40 4.72 11.97 5.53
CA ASP A 40 5.68 11.00 6.04
C ASP A 40 6.21 10.11 4.89
N PRO A 41 7.45 9.62 5.00
CA PRO A 41 8.03 8.75 3.99
C PRO A 41 7.20 7.46 3.85
N PHE A 42 7.05 7.00 2.61
CA PHE A 42 6.41 5.72 2.31
C PHE A 42 7.42 4.57 2.38
N TYR A 43 6.89 3.34 2.36
CA TYR A 43 7.71 2.14 2.29
C TYR A 43 8.63 2.17 1.06
N GLY A 44 9.93 1.99 1.30
CA GLY A 44 10.94 2.03 0.27
C GLY A 44 10.93 0.76 -0.60
N VAL A 45 11.72 0.80 -1.68
CA VAL A 45 11.86 -0.33 -2.62
C VAL A 45 12.15 -1.65 -1.89
N LYS A 46 13.08 -1.65 -0.94
CA LYS A 46 13.45 -2.86 -0.18
C LYS A 46 12.29 -3.45 0.62
N ASP A 47 11.40 -2.62 1.15
CA ASP A 47 10.26 -3.06 1.95
C ASP A 47 9.14 -3.61 1.06
N ILE A 48 8.88 -2.95 -0.07
CA ILE A 48 7.94 -3.44 -1.09
C ILE A 48 8.43 -4.75 -1.73
N GLU A 49 9.72 -4.85 -2.04
CA GLU A 49 10.33 -6.08 -2.54
C GLU A 49 10.26 -7.22 -1.52
N ARG A 50 10.36 -6.93 -0.21
CA ARG A 50 10.16 -7.93 0.84
C ARG A 50 8.77 -8.55 0.76
N LEU A 51 7.74 -7.71 0.59
CA LEU A 51 6.36 -8.16 0.47
C LEU A 51 6.12 -8.95 -0.84
N ILE A 52 6.59 -8.43 -1.97
CA ILE A 52 6.45 -9.08 -3.29
C ILE A 52 7.09 -10.48 -3.27
N ASN A 53 8.31 -10.60 -2.74
CA ASN A 53 9.07 -11.86 -2.73
C ASN A 53 8.71 -12.80 -1.56
N SER A 54 7.74 -12.44 -0.72
CA SER A 54 7.27 -13.30 0.38
C SER A 54 6.68 -14.62 -0.15
N LYS A 55 6.73 -15.70 0.65
CA LYS A 55 6.16 -17.01 0.29
C LYS A 55 4.78 -17.27 0.91
N GLY A 56 4.13 -16.22 1.42
CA GLY A 56 2.81 -16.32 2.03
C GLY A 56 1.69 -16.58 1.02
N THR A 57 0.51 -16.87 1.56
CA THR A 57 -0.74 -17.05 0.81
C THR A 57 -1.21 -15.74 0.17
N TYR A 58 -2.20 -15.82 -0.72
CA TYR A 58 -2.84 -14.60 -1.23
C TYR A 58 -3.48 -13.79 -0.11
N ASN A 59 -4.20 -14.45 0.82
CA ASN A 59 -4.85 -13.76 1.93
C ASN A 59 -3.84 -12.96 2.79
N GLU A 60 -2.70 -13.57 3.14
CA GLU A 60 -1.66 -12.86 3.89
C GLU A 60 -1.06 -11.69 3.11
N PHE A 61 -0.84 -11.86 1.80
CA PHE A 61 -0.31 -10.79 0.95
C PHE A 61 -1.28 -9.61 0.84
N ARG A 62 -2.58 -9.86 0.56
CA ARG A 62 -3.59 -8.79 0.44
C ARG A 62 -3.74 -8.04 1.76
N ASP A 63 -3.77 -8.75 2.89
CA ASP A 63 -3.95 -8.14 4.21
C ASP A 63 -2.76 -7.23 4.55
N ILE A 64 -1.52 -7.68 4.29
CA ILE A 64 -0.34 -6.85 4.51
C ILE A 64 -0.36 -5.63 3.59
N LEU A 65 -0.66 -5.80 2.30
CA LEU A 65 -0.67 -4.72 1.32
C LEU A 65 -1.73 -3.65 1.65
N GLU A 66 -2.94 -4.08 2.01
CA GLU A 66 -4.10 -3.22 2.30
C GLU A 66 -3.94 -2.46 3.62
N LEU A 67 -3.56 -3.16 4.70
CA LEU A 67 -3.58 -2.62 6.06
C LEU A 67 -2.39 -1.73 6.38
N VAL A 68 -1.33 -1.72 5.55
CA VAL A 68 -0.09 -1.02 5.89
C VAL A 68 0.38 -0.08 4.77
N PRO A 69 1.02 -0.52 3.67
CA PRO A 69 1.52 0.40 2.65
C PRO A 69 0.41 1.14 1.89
N HIS A 70 -0.75 0.53 1.65
CA HIS A 70 -1.92 1.23 1.11
C HIS A 70 -2.48 2.24 2.11
N ALA A 71 -2.83 1.78 3.31
CA ALA A 71 -3.41 2.60 4.36
C ALA A 71 -2.55 3.83 4.74
N LEU A 72 -1.23 3.69 4.75
CA LEU A 72 -0.32 4.77 5.11
C LEU A 72 -0.40 5.96 4.15
N VAL A 73 -0.57 5.72 2.84
CA VAL A 73 -0.69 6.82 1.87
C VAL A 73 -1.99 7.59 2.10
N HIS A 74 -3.09 6.86 2.29
CA HIS A 74 -4.38 7.45 2.63
C HIS A 74 -4.32 8.25 3.93
N GLU A 75 -3.69 7.73 4.98
CA GLU A 75 -3.53 8.43 6.25
C GLU A 75 -2.63 9.66 6.14
N ASN A 76 -1.51 9.57 5.43
CA ASN A 76 -0.56 10.68 5.32
C ASN A 76 -1.15 11.87 4.56
N LEU A 77 -1.93 11.61 3.51
CA LEU A 77 -2.64 12.67 2.79
C LEU A 77 -3.85 13.16 3.59
N SER A 78 -4.57 12.24 4.25
CA SER A 78 -5.77 12.51 5.04
C SER A 78 -6.75 13.40 4.25
N GLY A 79 -7.54 14.26 4.91
CA GLY A 79 -8.64 14.98 4.24
C GLY A 79 -9.53 14.02 3.47
N ASP A 80 -9.77 14.28 2.19
CA ASP A 80 -10.55 13.38 1.33
C ASP A 80 -9.85 12.03 1.13
N MET A 81 -8.54 12.05 0.90
CA MET A 81 -7.73 10.83 0.75
C MET A 81 -7.76 9.93 1.99
N GLY A 82 -8.00 10.45 3.18
CA GLY A 82 -8.11 9.65 4.40
C GLY A 82 -9.44 8.93 4.59
N GLN A 83 -10.43 9.23 3.75
CA GLN A 83 -11.82 8.80 3.90
C GLN A 83 -12.23 7.80 2.81
N MET A 84 -13.43 7.24 2.95
CA MET A 84 -14.01 6.32 1.94
C MET A 84 -14.38 7.02 0.62
N PHE A 85 -14.35 8.35 0.60
CA PHE A 85 -14.52 9.18 -0.59
C PHE A 85 -13.20 9.74 -1.13
N SER A 86 -12.08 9.06 -0.84
CA SER A 86 -10.77 9.35 -1.40
C SER A 86 -10.69 9.51 -2.91
N PRO A 87 -11.56 8.91 -3.77
CA PRO A 87 -11.60 9.23 -5.20
C PRO A 87 -11.90 10.69 -5.56
N ASN A 88 -12.34 11.53 -4.61
CA ASN A 88 -12.42 12.99 -4.79
C ASN A 88 -11.06 13.61 -5.19
N ASP A 89 -9.97 13.02 -4.69
CA ASP A 89 -8.60 13.45 -5.00
C ASP A 89 -8.06 12.69 -6.23
N PRO A 90 -7.64 13.37 -7.32
CA PRO A 90 -7.06 12.71 -8.49
C PRO A 90 -5.83 11.82 -8.19
N ILE A 91 -5.12 12.09 -7.09
CA ILE A 91 -3.98 11.28 -6.64
C ILE A 91 -4.42 9.85 -6.29
N PHE A 92 -5.68 9.64 -5.88
CA PHE A 92 -6.25 8.32 -5.60
C PHE A 92 -5.93 7.32 -6.71
N TRP A 93 -6.14 7.70 -7.97
CA TRP A 93 -5.92 6.83 -9.13
C TRP A 93 -4.45 6.51 -9.36
N HIS A 94 -3.55 7.44 -9.04
CA HIS A 94 -2.10 7.21 -9.10
C HIS A 94 -1.66 6.25 -8.00
N HIS A 95 -2.17 6.43 -6.77
CA HIS A 95 -1.93 5.53 -5.65
C HIS A 95 -2.41 4.10 -5.98
N HIS A 96 -3.67 3.94 -6.38
CA HIS A 96 -4.23 2.62 -6.68
C HIS A 96 -3.62 1.96 -7.92
N SER A 97 -3.14 2.75 -8.90
CA SER A 97 -2.35 2.21 -10.01
C SER A 97 -1.03 1.60 -9.54
N PHE A 98 -0.41 2.16 -8.49
CA PHE A 98 0.80 1.59 -7.89
C PHE A 98 0.48 0.37 -7.02
N ILE A 99 -0.64 0.36 -6.30
CA ILE A 99 -1.10 -0.84 -5.57
C ILE A 99 -1.37 -2.00 -6.54
N ASP A 100 -2.05 -1.74 -7.66
CA ASP A 100 -2.28 -2.75 -8.71
C ASP A 100 -0.97 -3.22 -9.35
N TYR A 101 -0.01 -2.32 -9.57
CA TYR A 101 1.35 -2.70 -10.01
C TYR A 101 2.02 -3.67 -9.03
N ILE A 102 1.97 -3.41 -7.71
CA ILE A 102 2.55 -4.31 -6.70
C ILE A 102 1.86 -5.68 -6.75
N TRP A 103 0.54 -5.72 -6.88
CA TRP A 103 -0.21 -6.96 -7.06
C TRP A 103 0.22 -7.71 -8.32
N HIS A 104 0.33 -7.01 -9.45
CA HIS A 104 0.80 -7.60 -10.70
C HIS A 104 2.22 -8.19 -10.58
N GLN A 105 3.15 -7.48 -9.91
CA GLN A 105 4.49 -8.00 -9.63
C GLN A 105 4.42 -9.25 -8.75
N LYS A 106 3.53 -9.27 -7.75
CA LYS A 106 3.31 -10.46 -6.93
C LYS A 106 2.87 -11.63 -7.79
N GLN A 107 1.85 -11.46 -8.63
CA GLN A 107 1.33 -12.49 -9.54
C GLN A 107 2.40 -13.08 -10.47
N ILE A 108 3.34 -12.24 -10.95
CA ILE A 108 4.49 -12.70 -11.76
C ILE A 108 5.45 -13.56 -10.93
N LYS A 109 5.69 -13.20 -9.66
CA LYS A 109 6.60 -13.93 -8.75
C LYS A 109 5.96 -15.17 -8.12
N GLY A 110 4.63 -15.22 -8.02
CA GLY A 110 3.84 -16.29 -7.43
C GLY A 110 2.38 -15.89 -7.31
N LEU A 111 1.49 -16.77 -6.82
CA LEU A 111 0.06 -16.45 -6.64
C LEU A 111 -0.70 -16.04 -7.92
N LYS A 112 -0.21 -16.44 -9.10
CA LYS A 112 -0.93 -16.22 -10.36
C LYS A 112 -2.34 -16.81 -10.26
N ASN A 113 -3.35 -16.01 -10.63
CA ASN A 113 -4.77 -16.36 -10.57
C ASN A 113 -5.28 -16.78 -9.18
N GLN A 114 -4.55 -16.49 -8.10
CA GLN A 114 -5.03 -16.76 -6.75
C GLN A 114 -5.95 -15.66 -6.26
N TYR A 115 -7.05 -16.07 -5.64
CA TYR A 115 -8.04 -15.20 -5.00
C TYR A 115 -8.77 -16.03 -3.94
N GLU A 116 -8.16 -16.15 -2.78
CA GLU A 116 -8.56 -17.06 -1.71
C GLU A 116 -8.61 -16.34 -0.35
N GLY A 117 -9.29 -16.93 0.63
CA GLY A 117 -9.42 -16.35 1.96
C GLY A 117 -10.88 -16.11 2.34
N THR A 118 -11.08 -15.47 3.48
CA THR A 118 -12.40 -15.23 4.06
C THR A 118 -12.46 -13.80 4.59
N VAL A 119 -13.41 -13.02 4.11
CA VAL A 119 -13.67 -11.65 4.57
C VAL A 119 -15.08 -11.61 5.14
N ASN A 120 -15.26 -11.12 6.37
CA ASN A 120 -16.56 -11.04 7.04
C ASN A 120 -17.36 -12.36 7.02
N ASN A 121 -16.68 -13.48 7.32
CA ASN A 121 -17.22 -14.85 7.26
C ASN A 121 -17.67 -15.32 5.87
N LYS A 122 -17.40 -14.56 4.80
CA LYS A 122 -17.64 -14.95 3.41
C LYS A 122 -16.32 -15.40 2.78
N LYS A 123 -16.30 -16.63 2.27
CA LYS A 123 -15.16 -17.13 1.48
C LYS A 123 -15.10 -16.37 0.15
N LEU A 124 -13.90 -15.94 -0.22
CA LEU A 124 -13.66 -15.29 -1.50
C LEU A 124 -13.82 -16.27 -2.66
N ASP A 125 -14.38 -15.78 -3.76
CA ASP A 125 -14.64 -16.56 -4.98
C ASP A 125 -14.24 -15.74 -6.22
N ILE A 126 -13.53 -16.37 -7.16
CA ILE A 126 -13.17 -15.74 -8.45
C ILE A 126 -14.39 -15.45 -9.33
N GLU A 127 -15.52 -16.10 -9.06
CA GLU A 127 -16.80 -15.87 -9.72
C GLU A 127 -17.57 -14.69 -9.10
N GLU A 128 -17.09 -14.11 -8.00
CA GLU A 128 -17.74 -12.96 -7.37
C GLU A 128 -17.82 -11.77 -8.33
N ARG A 129 -19.00 -11.13 -8.37
CA ARG A 129 -19.23 -9.91 -9.17
C ARG A 129 -18.68 -8.70 -8.45
N LEU A 130 -17.91 -7.90 -9.18
CA LEU A 130 -17.33 -6.65 -8.71
C LEU A 130 -18.36 -5.53 -8.81
N TYR A 131 -19.26 -5.43 -7.83
CA TYR A 131 -20.22 -4.31 -7.78
C TYR A 131 -19.51 -2.94 -7.75
N PRO A 132 -20.02 -1.91 -8.46
CA PRO A 132 -21.24 -1.86 -9.29
C PRO A 132 -21.03 -2.34 -10.74
N PHE A 133 -19.87 -2.88 -11.06
CA PHE A 133 -19.51 -3.28 -12.41
C PHE A 133 -20.09 -4.64 -12.80
N ASN A 134 -20.42 -4.77 -14.07
CA ASN A 134 -20.82 -6.04 -14.67
C ASN A 134 -19.59 -6.89 -15.05
N ARG A 135 -18.71 -7.16 -14.08
CA ARG A 135 -17.51 -8.01 -14.25
C ARG A 135 -17.32 -8.90 -13.04
N GLN A 136 -16.71 -10.06 -13.25
CA GLN A 136 -16.29 -10.96 -12.17
C GLN A 136 -14.81 -10.76 -11.85
N VAL A 137 -14.38 -11.21 -10.67
CA VAL A 137 -12.96 -11.15 -10.26
C VAL A 137 -12.05 -11.82 -11.30
N LYS A 138 -12.43 -13.00 -11.81
CA LYS A 138 -11.67 -13.71 -12.85
C LYS A 138 -11.44 -12.94 -14.15
N ASP A 139 -12.26 -11.93 -14.43
CA ASP A 139 -12.15 -11.10 -15.64
C ASP A 139 -11.02 -10.08 -15.53
N VAL A 140 -10.63 -9.73 -14.30
CA VAL A 140 -9.62 -8.70 -13.99
C VAL A 140 -8.34 -9.26 -13.36
N LEU A 141 -8.30 -10.56 -13.02
CA LEU A 141 -7.09 -11.20 -12.48
C LEU A 141 -5.92 -11.23 -13.47
N ASP A 142 -6.19 -11.19 -14.78
CA ASP A 142 -5.15 -11.17 -15.82
C ASP A 142 -5.16 -9.82 -16.56
N LEU A 143 -4.14 -9.00 -16.32
CA LEU A 143 -4.00 -7.69 -16.97
C LEU A 143 -3.95 -7.78 -18.50
N LYS A 144 -3.53 -8.92 -19.08
CA LYS A 144 -3.58 -9.11 -20.54
C LYS A 144 -5.01 -9.09 -21.06
N LYS A 145 -5.97 -9.68 -20.33
CA LYS A 145 -7.40 -9.61 -20.66
C LYS A 145 -7.93 -8.19 -20.55
N CYS A 146 -7.37 -7.41 -19.63
CA CYS A 146 -7.68 -5.98 -19.46
C CYS A 146 -6.98 -5.08 -20.50
N LYS A 147 -6.10 -5.62 -21.35
CA LYS A 147 -5.27 -4.86 -22.30
C LYS A 147 -4.36 -3.82 -21.60
N ILE A 148 -3.94 -4.12 -20.37
CA ILE A 148 -3.05 -3.27 -19.58
C ILE A 148 -1.66 -3.90 -19.53
N LYS A 149 -0.63 -3.06 -19.65
CA LYS A 149 0.76 -3.45 -19.45
C LYS A 149 1.50 -2.36 -18.70
N TYR A 150 1.99 -2.69 -17.51
CA TYR A 150 2.88 -1.80 -16.79
C TYR A 150 4.26 -1.73 -17.45
N LYS A 151 4.79 -0.52 -17.55
CA LYS A 151 6.21 -0.31 -17.85
C LYS A 151 7.04 -0.70 -16.62
N PRO A 152 8.17 -1.39 -16.78
CA PRO A 152 9.07 -1.66 -15.66
C PRO A 152 9.43 -0.35 -14.94
N PHE A 153 9.23 -0.33 -13.62
CA PHE A 153 9.52 0.85 -12.82
C PHE A 153 11.04 1.10 -12.80
N LYS A 154 11.46 2.31 -13.18
CA LYS A 154 12.85 2.74 -13.04
C LYS A 154 12.98 3.47 -11.72
N ILE A 155 13.76 2.90 -10.81
CA ILE A 155 14.04 3.52 -9.51
C ILE A 155 14.86 4.79 -9.77
N VAL A 156 14.25 5.94 -9.50
CA VAL A 156 14.95 7.22 -9.43
C VAL A 156 15.29 7.45 -7.97
N LYS A 157 16.57 7.64 -7.67
CA LYS A 157 17.00 8.00 -6.31
C LYS A 157 16.63 9.46 -6.07
N ILE A 158 15.48 9.69 -5.42
CA ILE A 158 14.98 11.04 -5.11
C ILE A 158 15.54 11.54 -3.78
N GLN A 159 15.91 10.63 -2.86
CA GLN A 159 16.49 10.97 -1.55
C GLN A 159 17.64 10.04 -1.14
N SER A 160 18.57 10.58 -0.36
CA SER A 160 19.75 9.87 0.17
C SER A 160 19.52 9.21 1.52
N GLU A 161 18.56 9.68 2.32
CA GLU A 161 18.32 9.20 3.68
C GLU A 161 17.16 8.20 3.76
N HIS A 162 17.40 7.07 4.41
CA HIS A 162 16.40 6.03 4.65
C HIS A 162 15.61 6.34 5.92
N PHE A 163 14.55 7.13 5.80
CA PHE A 163 13.61 7.31 6.88
C PHE A 163 12.62 6.16 6.96
N LYS A 164 12.30 5.74 8.18
CA LYS A 164 11.28 4.73 8.42
C LYS A 164 9.90 5.37 8.35
N PRO A 165 8.94 4.76 7.65
CA PRO A 165 7.54 5.18 7.69
C PRO A 165 7.01 5.23 9.12
N SER A 166 6.12 6.19 9.39
CA SER A 166 5.37 6.24 10.65
C SER A 166 4.41 5.05 10.76
N GLU A 167 4.01 4.74 12.00
CA GLU A 167 2.91 3.81 12.25
C GLU A 167 1.57 4.52 12.03
N LEU A 168 0.55 3.76 11.60
CA LEU A 168 -0.81 4.25 11.45
C LEU A 168 -1.37 4.69 12.79
N SER A 169 -2.10 5.81 12.83
CA SER A 169 -2.70 6.28 14.07
C SER A 169 -3.83 5.35 14.52
N ALA A 170 -4.02 5.25 15.84
CA ALA A 170 -5.13 4.50 16.42
C ALA A 170 -6.50 5.00 15.90
N ASN A 171 -6.62 6.31 15.63
CA ASN A 171 -7.82 6.89 15.07
C ASN A 171 -8.10 6.39 13.65
N TYR A 172 -7.08 6.31 12.79
CA TYR A 172 -7.22 5.78 11.44
C TYR A 172 -7.59 4.30 11.45
N ILE A 173 -6.91 3.49 12.28
CA ILE A 173 -7.22 2.06 12.47
C ILE A 173 -8.67 1.87 12.90
N LYS A 174 -9.15 2.69 13.84
CA LYS A 174 -10.53 2.65 14.33
C LYS A 174 -11.54 3.07 13.25
N LEU A 175 -11.25 4.15 12.52
CA LEU A 175 -12.12 4.68 11.45
C LEU A 175 -12.40 3.62 10.37
N HIS A 176 -11.36 2.87 10.00
CA HIS A 176 -11.42 1.84 8.95
C HIS A 176 -11.76 0.43 9.47
N ASN A 177 -12.06 0.29 10.77
CA ASN A 177 -12.37 -0.98 11.42
C ASN A 177 -11.27 -2.05 11.21
N TYR A 178 -10.01 -1.64 11.21
CA TYR A 178 -8.88 -2.54 11.07
C TYR A 178 -8.59 -3.26 12.38
N ASN A 179 -8.15 -4.51 12.28
CA ASN A 179 -7.65 -5.24 13.44
C ASN A 179 -6.29 -4.68 13.85
N GLU A 180 -6.24 -3.93 14.95
CA GLU A 180 -5.03 -3.25 15.42
C GLU A 180 -3.84 -4.21 15.60
N LYS A 181 -4.08 -5.41 16.16
CA LYS A 181 -3.02 -6.41 16.36
C LYS A 181 -2.38 -6.83 15.04
N ASN A 182 -3.19 -7.01 13.99
CA ASN A 182 -2.71 -7.32 12.65
C ASN A 182 -1.93 -6.15 12.05
N VAL A 183 -2.46 -4.91 12.16
CA VAL A 183 -1.76 -3.70 11.71
C VAL A 183 -0.36 -3.61 12.34
N ARG A 184 -0.26 -3.66 13.68
CA ARG A 184 1.04 -3.58 14.38
C ARG A 184 2.00 -4.71 14.00
N LYS A 185 1.48 -5.92 13.75
CA LYS A 185 2.28 -7.06 13.27
C LYS A 185 2.84 -6.78 11.87
N TYR A 186 2.01 -6.27 10.97
CA TYR A 186 2.38 -6.01 9.57
C TYR A 186 3.27 -4.78 9.42
N GLU A 187 3.11 -3.74 10.24
CA GLU A 187 4.05 -2.61 10.30
C GLU A 187 5.46 -3.08 10.67
N LYS A 188 5.59 -3.93 11.70
CA LYS A 188 6.89 -4.53 12.08
C LYS A 188 7.49 -5.38 10.96
N TYR A 189 6.66 -6.14 10.23
CA TYR A 189 7.08 -6.89 9.05
C TYR A 189 7.62 -5.97 7.96
N MET A 190 6.87 -4.93 7.60
CA MET A 190 7.20 -3.99 6.54
C MET A 190 8.37 -3.06 6.92
N ARG A 191 8.62 -2.82 8.21
CA ARG A 191 9.79 -2.07 8.71
C ARG A 191 11.04 -2.94 8.87
N GLY A 192 10.94 -4.26 8.65
CA GLY A 192 12.04 -5.21 8.83
C GLY A 192 12.42 -5.44 10.29
N GLU A 193 11.52 -5.16 11.22
CA GLU A 193 11.74 -5.18 12.67
C GLU A 193 11.38 -6.54 13.31
N ILE A 194 10.96 -7.52 12.50
CA ILE A 194 10.81 -8.89 12.97
C ILE A 194 12.20 -9.43 13.31
N LYS A 195 12.47 -9.54 14.62
CA LYS A 195 13.66 -10.18 15.15
C LYS A 195 13.72 -11.61 14.61
N LYS A 196 14.69 -11.90 13.73
CA LYS A 196 15.07 -13.29 13.42
C LYS A 196 15.31 -13.99 14.77
N GLY A 197 14.60 -15.10 15.03
CA GLY A 197 14.76 -15.85 16.27
C GLY A 197 16.22 -16.20 16.51
N ILE A 198 16.65 -16.19 17.77
CA ILE A 198 18.06 -16.40 18.18
C ILE A 198 18.64 -17.67 17.53
N LEU A 199 17.86 -18.75 17.48
CA LEU A 199 18.23 -20.02 16.84
C LEU A 199 18.55 -19.87 15.34
N ARG A 200 17.81 -19.01 14.62
CA ARG A 200 18.05 -18.78 13.20
C ARG A 200 19.29 -17.93 12.96
N LYS A 201 19.59 -16.97 13.85
CA LYS A 201 20.84 -16.19 13.79
C LYS A 201 22.05 -17.07 14.09
N ILE A 202 21.94 -17.94 15.09
CA ILE A 202 22.97 -18.93 15.44
C ILE A 202 23.20 -19.89 14.26
N TRP A 203 22.12 -20.40 13.65
CA TRP A 203 22.23 -21.27 12.48
C TRP A 203 22.83 -20.55 11.25
N GLU A 204 22.44 -19.31 10.96
CA GLU A 204 23.04 -18.50 9.87
C GLU A 204 24.54 -18.22 10.13
N TRP A 205 24.97 -18.10 11.39
CA TRP A 205 26.37 -17.94 11.80
C TRP A 205 27.18 -19.24 11.63
N PHE A 206 26.64 -20.38 12.05
CA PHE A 206 27.29 -21.69 11.89
C PHE A 206 27.24 -22.24 10.46
N SER A 207 26.26 -21.84 9.64
CA SER A 207 26.11 -22.30 8.24
C SER A 207 26.86 -21.45 7.21
N GLY A 208 27.62 -20.43 7.65
CA GLY A 208 28.42 -19.58 6.75
C GLY A 208 27.61 -18.65 5.83
N ASN A 209 26.29 -18.55 6.03
CA ASN A 209 25.39 -17.74 5.20
C ASN A 209 25.21 -16.29 5.69
N TYR A 210 26.02 -15.86 6.66
CA TYR A 210 25.99 -14.51 7.18
C TYR A 210 26.69 -13.54 6.21
N LYS A 211 25.94 -12.92 5.28
CA LYS A 211 26.40 -11.74 4.56
C LYS A 211 26.12 -10.49 5.39
N MET A 212 27.18 -9.84 5.87
CA MET A 212 27.09 -8.48 6.42
C MET A 212 26.79 -7.50 5.29
N THR A 213 25.56 -7.00 5.24
CA THR A 213 25.20 -5.73 4.59
C THR A 213 24.06 -5.09 5.37
#